data_AF-M3GJ03-F1
#
_entry.id   AF-M3GJ03-F1
#
_cell.length_a   1.000
_cell.length_b   1.000
_cell.length_c   1.000
_cell.angle_alpha   90.00
_cell.angle_beta   90.00
_cell.angle_gamma   90.00
#
_symmetry.space_group_name_H-M   'P 1'
#
loop_
_entity.id
_entity.type
_entity.pdbx_description
1 polymer ?
#
loop_
_entity_poly.entity_id
_entity_poly.type
_entity_poly.pdbx_seq_one_letter_code
_entity_poly.pdbx_strand_id
1 'polypeptide(L)' 'MQFSDLCKEFGISRKTGYKYLERYESEGLDGLKDRSKKPKKHPNETPENVVLLIMQMWEKHPTWGARKLLWALLIST' A
#
# COMPACT_ATOMS: atom_id res chain seq x y z
N MET A 1 9.11 -32.13 18.19
CA MET A 1 9.31 -30.67 18.29
C MET A 1 7.96 -29.99 18.12
N GLN A 2 7.54 -29.17 19.08
CA GLN A 2 6.27 -28.46 18.96
C GLN A 2 6.49 -27.15 18.18
N PHE A 3 5.46 -26.62 17.50
CA PHE A 3 5.58 -25.37 16.74
C PHE A 3 6.00 -24.17 17.60
N SER A 4 5.69 -24.23 18.91
CA SER A 4 6.14 -23.28 19.92
C SER A 4 7.66 -23.29 20.12
N ASP A 5 8.31 -24.46 20.05
CA ASP A 5 9.76 -24.60 20.17
C ASP A 5 10.45 -24.06 18.92
N LEU A 6 9.90 -24.37 17.74
CA LEU A 6 10.37 -23.83 16.47
C LEU A 6 10.33 -22.29 16.47
N CYS A 7 9.20 -21.69 16.89
CA CYS A 7 9.09 -20.23 16.97
C CYS A 7 10.16 -19.61 17.90
N LYS A 8 10.49 -20.27 19.02
CA LYS A 8 11.54 -19.81 19.94
C LYS A 8 12.93 -19.89 19.31
N GLU A 9 13.23 -20.98 18.60
CA GLU A 9 14.51 -21.17 17.90
C GLU A 9 14.74 -20.09 16.83
N PHE A 10 13.69 -19.71 16.10
CA PHE A 10 13.73 -18.62 15.13
C PHE A 10 13.58 -17.21 15.74
N GLY A 11 13.45 -17.08 17.07
CA GLY A 11 13.32 -15.79 17.74
C GLY A 11 12.03 -15.03 17.40
N ILE A 12 10.96 -15.72 16.99
CA ILE A 12 9.68 -15.12 16.63
C ILE A 12 8.57 -15.47 17.63
N SER A 13 7.57 -14.60 17.72
CA SER A 13 6.36 -14.92 18.48
C SER A 13 5.56 -16.02 17.79
N ARG A 14 4.83 -16.83 18.57
CA ARG A 14 3.88 -17.84 18.02
C ARG A 14 2.87 -17.22 17.05
N LYS A 15 2.39 -16.01 17.34
CA LYS A 15 1.46 -15.27 16.46
C LYS A 15 2.08 -14.97 15.10
N THR A 16 3.36 -14.59 15.08
CA THR A 16 4.12 -14.40 13.84
C THR A 16 4.27 -15.72 13.11
N GLY A 17 4.65 -16.79 13.81
CA GLY A 17 4.78 -18.13 13.22
C GLY A 17 3.51 -18.59 12.50
N TYR A 18 2.36 -18.56 13.17
CA TYR A 18 1.09 -18.98 12.55
C TYR A 18 0.69 -18.11 11.36
N LYS A 19 0.94 -16.80 11.43
CA LYS A 19 0.71 -15.90 10.29
C LYS A 19 1.58 -16.25 9.08
N TYR A 20 2.83 -16.65 9.29
CA TYR A 20 3.71 -17.07 8.19
C TYR A 20 3.31 -18.43 7.63
N LEU A 21 2.87 -19.36 8.50
CA LEU A 21 2.36 -20.66 8.10
C LEU A 21 1.09 -20.51 7.23
N GLU A 22 0.10 -19.75 7.70
CA GLU A 22 -1.14 -19.49 6.94
C GLU A 22 -0.85 -18.91 5.56
N ARG A 23 0.07 -17.94 5.47
CA ARG A 23 0.48 -17.34 4.20
C ARG A 23 1.20 -18.32 3.28
N TYR A 24 2.02 -19.20 3.84
CA TYR A 24 2.71 -20.23 3.08
C TYR A 24 1.73 -21.28 2.56
N GLU A 25 0.74 -21.67 3.36
CA GLU A 25 -0.31 -22.61 2.94
C GLU A 25 -1.21 -22.00 1.84
N SER A 26 -1.48 -20.70 1.88
CA SER A 26 -2.35 -20.03 0.90
C SER A 26 -1.66 -19.60 -0.38
N GLU A 27 -0.41 -19.13 -0.30
CA GLU A 27 0.31 -18.45 -1.39
C GLU A 27 1.69 -19.07 -1.67
N GLY A 28 2.05 -20.16 -0.99
CA GLY A 28 3.36 -20.80 -1.13
C GLY A 28 4.52 -19.89 -0.74
N LEU A 29 5.62 -19.98 -1.48
CA LEU A 29 6.81 -19.14 -1.25
C LEU A 29 6.53 -17.65 -1.45
N ASP A 30 5.57 -17.27 -2.30
CA ASP A 30 5.19 -15.88 -2.50
C ASP A 30 4.56 -15.26 -1.24
N GLY A 31 3.86 -16.07 -0.45
CA GLY A 31 3.26 -15.64 0.81
C GLY A 31 4.27 -15.15 1.85
N LEU A 32 5.52 -15.59 1.73
CA LEU A 32 6.64 -15.24 2.62
C LEU A 32 7.37 -13.95 2.22
N LYS A 33 7.11 -13.41 1.02
CA LYS A 33 7.68 -12.14 0.59
C LYS A 33 7.20 -10.98 1.44
N ASP A 34 8.02 -9.94 1.52
CA ASP A 34 7.66 -8.71 2.22
C ASP A 34 6.40 -8.09 1.59
N ARG A 35 5.39 -7.87 2.43
CA ARG A 35 4.17 -7.18 2.05
C ARG A 35 4.25 -5.73 2.51
N SER A 36 3.67 -4.84 1.71
CA SER A 36 3.52 -3.44 2.10
C SER A 36 2.84 -3.33 3.46
N LYS A 37 3.45 -2.56 4.36
CA LYS A 37 2.88 -2.19 5.65
C LYS A 37 1.96 -0.97 5.55
N LYS A 38 1.81 -0.40 4.34
CA LYS A 38 0.96 0.77 4.10
C LYS A 38 -0.50 0.40 4.41
N PRO A 39 -1.26 1.27 5.11
CA PRO A 39 -2.70 1.08 5.26
C PRO A 39 -3.38 1.02 3.88
N LYS A 40 -4.42 0.19 3.77
CA LYS A 40 -5.18 0.01 2.52
C LYS A 40 -5.88 1.29 2.04
N LYS A 41 -6.30 2.14 2.98
CA LYS A 41 -6.94 3.44 2.72
C LYS A 41 -6.50 4.43 3.78
N HIS A 42 -6.33 5.69 3.38
CA HIS A 42 -6.06 6.79 4.30
C HIS A 42 -7.22 7.80 4.25
N PRO A 43 -7.67 8.39 5.38
CA PRO A 43 -8.80 9.32 5.37
C PRO A 43 -8.56 10.56 4.49
N ASN A 44 -7.30 10.99 4.36
CA ASN A 44 -6.90 12.10 3.49
C ASN A 44 -6.40 11.63 2.11
N GLU A 45 -6.74 10.41 1.68
CA GLU A 45 -6.40 9.92 0.35
C GLU A 45 -7.23 10.66 -0.70
N THR A 46 -6.55 11.23 -1.70
CA THR A 46 -7.22 11.95 -2.79
C THR A 46 -8.08 10.97 -3.59
N PRO A 47 -9.35 11.29 -3.87
CA PRO A 47 -10.22 10.46 -4.69
C PRO A 47 -9.62 10.19 -6.07
N GLU A 48 -9.78 8.97 -6.58
CA GLU A 48 -9.19 8.51 -7.85
C GLU A 48 -9.55 9.43 -9.03
N ASN A 49 -10.79 9.90 -9.10
CA ASN A 49 -11.25 10.82 -10.14
C ASN A 49 -10.47 12.15 -10.13
N VAL A 50 -10.11 12.66 -8.95
CA VAL A 50 -9.32 13.88 -8.81
C VAL A 50 -7.87 13.63 -9.22
N VAL A 51 -7.31 12.45 -8.89
CA VAL A 51 -5.97 12.06 -9.35
C VAL A 51 -5.90 12.00 -10.87
N LEU A 52 -6.89 11.37 -11.52
CA LEU A 52 -6.97 11.31 -12.98
C LEU A 52 -7.07 12.69 -13.62
N LEU A 53 -7.87 13.59 -13.06
CA LEU A 53 -7.96 14.99 -13.51
C LEU A 53 -6.62 15.72 -13.37
N ILE A 54 -5.91 15.52 -12.25
CA ILE A 54 -4.57 16.09 -12.04
C ILE A 54 -3.61 15.58 -13.12
N MET A 55 -3.59 14.27 -13.41
CA MET A 55 -2.71 13.68 -14.43
C MET A 55 -2.98 14.26 -15.83
N GLN A 56 -4.25 14.37 -16.22
CA GLN A 56 -4.64 14.98 -17.50
C GLN A 56 -4.20 16.44 -17.61
N MET A 57 -4.27 17.20 -16.52
CA MET A 57 -3.83 18.60 -16.50
C MET A 57 -2.31 18.72 -16.54
N TRP A 58 -1.59 17.80 -15.90
CA TRP A 58 -0.13 17.70 -16.01
C TRP A 58 0.31 17.42 -17.45
N GLU A 59 -0.35 16.50 -18.14
CA GLU A 59 -0.05 16.20 -19.56
C GLU A 59 -0.30 17.41 -20.46
N LYS A 60 -1.42 18.14 -20.25
CA LYS A 60 -1.75 19.34 -21.02
C LYS A 60 -0.84 20.52 -20.71
N HIS A 61 -0.35 20.62 -19.48
CA HIS A 61 0.44 21.75 -19.00
C HIS A 61 1.67 21.32 -18.18
N PRO A 62 2.73 20.81 -18.84
CA PRO A 62 3.91 20.25 -18.16
C PRO A 62 4.71 21.25 -17.31
N THR A 63 4.56 22.56 -17.55
CA THR A 63 5.24 23.63 -16.80
C THR A 63 4.46 24.12 -15.58
N TRP A 64 3.25 23.63 -15.35
CA TRP A 64 2.41 24.08 -14.25
C TRP A 64 2.77 23.37 -12.94
N GLY A 65 3.14 24.16 -11.94
CA GLY A 65 3.29 23.67 -10.58
C GLY A 65 1.95 23.41 -9.88
N ALA A 66 2.00 22.74 -8.73
CA ALA A 66 0.83 22.31 -7.95
C ALA A 66 -0.22 23.41 -7.72
N ARG A 67 0.21 24.66 -7.46
CA ARG A 67 -0.71 25.78 -7.22
C ARG A 67 -1.58 26.10 -8.45
N LYS A 68 -1.01 26.07 -9.66
CA LYS A 68 -1.76 26.34 -10.90
C LYS A 68 -2.71 25.20 -11.24
N LEU A 69 -2.28 23.96 -10.99
CA LEU A 69 -3.14 22.79 -11.18
C LEU A 69 -4.33 22.81 -10.22
N LEU A 70 -4.10 23.15 -8.96
CA LEU A 70 -5.19 23.34 -7.99
C LEU A 70 -6.19 24.41 -8.46
N TRP A 71 -5.69 25.56 -8.91
CA TRP A 71 -6.53 26.63 -9.45
C TRP A 71 -7.35 26.16 -10.66
N ALA A 72 -6.74 25.42 -11.59
CA ALA A 72 -7.43 24.87 -12.76
C ALA A 72 -8.52 23.86 -12.39
N LEU A 73 -8.27 23.02 -11.39
CA LEU A 73 -9.27 22.07 -10.88
C LEU A 73 -10.46 22.76 -10.22
N LEU A 74 -10.21 23.83 -9.46
CA LEU A 74 -11.25 24.59 -8.75
C LEU A 74 -12.14 25.42 -9.67
N ILE A 75 -11.67 25.78 -10.87
CA ILE A 75 -12.44 26.58 -11.85
C ILE A 75 -13.18 25.70 -12.85
N SER A 76 -12.71 24.46 -13.04
CA SER A 76 -13.37 23.49 -13.92
C SER A 76 -14.55 22.75 -13.27
N THR A 77 -14.76 22.96 -11.97
CA THR A 77 -15.90 22.44 -11.18
C THR A 77 -16.95 23.52 -10.97
#